data_AF-A0A9W4PH46-F1
#
_entry.id   AF-A0A9W4PH46-F1
#
_cell.length_a   1.000
_cell.length_b   1.000
_cell.length_c   1.000
_cell.angle_alpha   90.00
_cell.angle_beta   90.00
_cell.angle_gamma   90.00
#
_symmetry.space_group_name_H-M   'P 1'
#
loop_
_entity.id
_entity.type
_entity.pdbx_description
1 polymer ?
#
loop_
_entity_poly.entity_id
_entity_poly.type
_entity_poly.pdbx_seq_one_letter_code
_entity_poly.pdbx_strand_id
1 'polypeptide(L)' 'MFDIPDFSRIKMLKLSLHSLLLCILLSLVSLIINDVFSIIVDKRINLNLFFIPIIMVFWVLIAVKKPTYQK' A
#
# COMPACT_ATOMS: atom_id res chain seq x y z
N MET A 1 16.88 -13.78 -17.85
CA MET A 1 16.88 -12.35 -18.25
C MET A 1 15.91 -11.67 -17.31
N PHE A 2 16.35 -10.73 -16.47
CA PHE A 2 15.41 -9.93 -15.68
C PHE A 2 14.69 -9.02 -16.68
N ASP A 3 13.51 -9.43 -17.15
CA ASP A 3 12.65 -8.58 -17.96
C ASP A 3 12.26 -7.38 -17.10
N ILE A 4 12.99 -6.28 -17.30
CA ILE A 4 12.67 -5.00 -16.69
C ILE A 4 11.25 -4.66 -17.16
N PRO A 5 10.29 -4.44 -16.25
CA PRO A 5 8.93 -4.14 -16.66
C PRO A 5 8.95 -2.87 -17.50
N ASP A 6 8.50 -2.98 -18.75
CA ASP A 6 8.40 -1.86 -19.67
C ASP A 6 7.32 -0.89 -19.16
N PHE A 7 7.76 0.10 -18.37
CA PHE A 7 6.89 1.09 -17.74
C PHE A 7 6.03 1.88 -18.74
N SER A 8 6.44 1.92 -20.01
CA SER A 8 5.67 2.52 -21.10
C SER A 8 4.32 1.83 -21.33
N ARG A 9 4.24 0.52 -21.06
CA ARG A 9 3.03 -0.29 -21.23
C ARG A 9 2.10 -0.28 -20.03
N ILE A 10 2.41 0.48 -18.98
CA ILE A 10 1.62 0.46 -17.75
C ILE A 10 0.59 1.58 -17.78
N LYS A 11 -0.65 1.27 -17.37
CA LYS A 11 -1.71 2.26 -17.10
C LYS A 11 -1.40 2.99 -15.80
N MET A 12 -0.37 3.84 -15.81
CA MET A 12 0.17 4.55 -14.64
C MET A 12 -0.91 5.27 -13.81
N LEU A 13 -1.88 5.92 -14.47
CA LEU A 13 -2.96 6.64 -13.80
C LEU A 13 -3.89 5.70 -13.03
N LYS A 14 -4.22 4.53 -13.60
CA LYS A 14 -5.04 3.52 -12.92
C LYS A 14 -4.26 2.89 -11.76
N LEU A 15 -2.97 2.64 -11.94
CA LEU A 15 -2.10 2.07 -10.91
C LEU A 15 -1.90 3.04 -9.73
N SER A 16 -1.67 4.33 -10.02
CA SER A 16 -1.49 5.35 -8.98
C SER A 16 -2.75 5.55 -8.16
N LEU A 17 -3.93 5.56 -8.79
CA LEU A 17 -5.20 5.75 -8.11
C LEU A 17 -5.53 4.57 -7.18
N HIS A 18 -5.28 3.32 -7.62
CA HIS A 18 -5.43 2.16 -6.73
C HIS A 18 -4.41 2.16 -5.59
N SER A 19 -3.16 2.56 -5.85
CA SER A 19 -2.13 2.60 -4.82
C SER A 19 -2.42 3.70 -3.78
N LEU A 20 -2.93 4.84 -4.22
CA LEU A 20 -3.39 5.92 -3.34
C LEU A 20 -4.58 5.46 -2.48
N LEU A 21 -5.56 4.80 -3.09
CA LEU A 21 -6.71 4.22 -2.36
C LEU A 21 -6.24 3.21 -1.30
N LEU A 22 -5.33 2.31 -1.68
CA LEU A 22 -4.75 1.33 -0.76
C LEU A 22 -4.03 2.02 0.41
N CYS A 23 -3.33 3.13 0.16
CA CYS A 23 -2.58 3.86 1.18
C CYS A 23 -3.50 4.53 2.20
N ILE A 24 -4.58 5.16 1.72
CA ILE A 24 -5.63 5.71 2.58
C ILE A 24 -6.25 4.61 3.44
N LEU A 25 -6.57 3.46 2.83
CA LEU A 25 -7.18 2.34 3.53
C LEU A 25 -6.26 1.75 4.60
N LEU A 26 -4.98 1.54 4.28
CA LEU A 26 -3.99 1.04 5.24
C LEU A 26 -3.80 2.00 6.42
N SER A 27 -3.79 3.29 6.13
CA SER A 27 -3.65 4.34 7.15
C SER A 27 -4.87 4.35 8.08
N LEU A 28 -6.08 4.29 7.53
CA LEU A 28 -7.32 4.18 8.30
C LEU A 28 -7.34 2.94 9.18
N VAL A 29 -7.01 1.78 8.62
CA VAL A 29 -6.94 0.52 9.38
C VAL A 29 -5.91 0.62 10.50
N SER A 30 -4.75 1.22 10.24
CA SER A 30 -3.70 1.41 11.25
C SER A 30 -4.16 2.33 12.39
N LEU A 31 -4.89 3.40 12.09
CA LEU A 31 -5.47 4.29 13.10
C LEU A 31 -6.52 3.57 13.94
N ILE A 32 -7.45 2.85 13.31
CA ILE A 32 -8.49 2.08 14.02
C ILE A 32 -7.85 1.03 14.94
N ILE A 33 -6.86 0.29 14.45
CA ILE A 33 -6.11 -0.68 15.27
C ILE A 33 -5.46 0.03 16.45
N ASN A 34 -4.77 1.16 16.20
CA ASN A 34 -4.12 1.91 17.27
C ASN A 34 -5.11 2.36 18.35
N ASP A 35 -6.28 2.88 17.95
CA ASP A 35 -7.30 3.33 18.89
C ASP A 35 -7.89 2.17 19.69
N VAL A 36 -8.23 1.06 19.03
CA VAL A 36 -8.76 -0.14 19.69
C VAL A 36 -7.75 -0.69 20.70
N PHE A 37 -6.49 -0.84 20.32
CA PHE A 37 -5.45 -1.33 21.24
C PHE A 37 -5.15 -0.32 22.35
N SER A 38 -5.20 0.98 22.06
CA SER A 38 -5.00 2.02 23.07
C SER A 38 -6.08 1.98 24.14
N ILE A 39 -7.33 1.67 23.77
CA ILE A 39 -8.45 1.47 24.69
C ILE A 39 -8.26 0.19 25.51
N ILE A 40 -7.88 -0.92 24.86
CA ILE A 40 -7.71 -2.22 25.54
C ILE A 40 -6.58 -2.17 26.58
N VAL A 41 -5.47 -1.51 26.24
CA VAL A 41 -4.26 -1.47 27.09
C VAL A 41 -4.27 -0.27 28.05
N ASP A 42 -5.28 0.60 27.96
CA ASP A 42 -5.41 1.86 28.72
C ASP A 42 -4.13 2.72 28.68
N LYS A 43 -3.42 2.67 27.55
CA LYS A 43 -2.18 3.40 27.30
C LYS A 43 -2.14 3.86 25.87
N ARG A 44 -1.61 5.08 25.66
CA ARG A 44 -1.31 5.56 24.30
C ARG A 44 -0.23 4.70 23.67
N ILE A 45 -0.60 3.98 22.62
CA ILE A 45 0.34 3.24 21.78
C ILE A 45 0.77 4.18 20.65
N ASN A 46 2.07 4.29 20.43
CA ASN A 46 2.62 4.95 19.25
C ASN A 46 2.80 3.88 18.17
N LEU A 47 1.85 3.81 17.25
CA LEU A 47 1.95 2.90 16.12
C LEU A 47 3.05 3.36 15.17
N ASN A 48 4.05 2.52 14.92
CA ASN A 48 5.09 2.82 13.96
C ASN A 48 4.61 2.48 12.54
N LEU A 49 4.30 3.50 11.73
CA LEU A 49 3.76 3.34 10.37
C LEU A 49 4.82 2.96 9.31
N PHE A 50 6.05 2.63 9.71
CA PHE A 50 7.15 2.27 8.79
C PHE A 50 6.85 1.07 7.87
N PHE A 51 5.88 0.21 8.24
CA PHE A 51 5.50 -0.93 7.43
C PHE A 51 4.66 -0.55 6.19
N ILE A 52 3.96 0.59 6.22
CA ILE A 52 3.12 1.06 5.10
C ILE A 52 3.93 1.23 3.79
N PRO A 53 5.06 1.97 3.76
CA PRO A 53 5.84 2.12 2.54
C PRO A 53 6.42 0.78 2.04
N ILE A 54 6.77 -0.15 2.94
CA ILE A 54 7.24 -1.49 2.55
C ILE A 54 6.15 -2.25 1.80
N ILE A 55 4.92 -2.27 2.35
CA ILE A 55 3.76 -2.91 1.72
C ILE A 55 3.45 -2.27 0.35
N MET A 56 3.57 -0.94 0.23
CA MET A 56 3.36 -0.23 -1.03
C MET A 56 4.35 -0.65 -2.11
N VAL A 57 5.64 -0.79 -1.77
CA VAL A 57 6.65 -1.24 -2.74
C VAL A 57 6.32 -2.64 -3.25
N PHE A 58 6.00 -3.58 -2.37
CA PHE A 58 5.59 -4.93 -2.77
C PHE A 58 4.32 -4.93 -3.62
N TRP A 59 3.33 -4.12 -3.24
CA TRP A 59 2.09 -3.95 -4.01
C TRP A 59 2.37 -3.47 -5.43
N VAL A 60 3.19 -2.43 -5.60
CA VAL A 60 3.55 -1.89 -6.92
C VAL A 60 4.28 -2.93 -7.75
N LEU A 61 5.27 -3.63 -7.18
CA LEU A 61 6.03 -4.68 -7.89
C LEU A 61 5.12 -5.80 -8.43
N ILE A 62 4.10 -6.19 -7.65
CA ILE A 62 3.13 -7.20 -8.06
C ILE A 62 2.15 -6.63 -9.09
N ALA A 63 1.64 -5.42 -8.86
CA ALA A 63 0.62 -4.80 -9.70
C ALA A 63 1.13 -4.52 -11.12
N VAL A 64 2.40 -4.13 -11.27
CA VAL A 64 3.04 -3.91 -12.57
C VAL A 64 3.06 -5.18 -13.45
N LYS A 65 3.09 -6.36 -12.84
CA LYS A 65 3.08 -7.65 -13.57
C LYS A 65 1.67 -8.14 -13.92
N LYS A 66 0.61 -7.52 -13.40
CA LYS A 66 -0.76 -7.96 -13.66
C LYS A 66 -1.29 -7.42 -14.99
N PRO A 67 -2.02 -8.24 -15.78
CA PRO A 67 -2.59 -7.83 -17.06
C PRO A 67 -3.60 -6.67 -16.90
N THR A 68 -4.23 -6.52 -15.74
CA THR A 68 -5.17 -5.43 -15.42
C THR A 68 -4.56 -4.03 -15.54
N TYR A 69 -3.25 -3.91 -15.31
CA TYR A 69 -2.52 -2.64 -15.32
C TYR A 69 -1.63 -2.48 -16.55
N GLN A 70 -1.57 -3.49 -17.43
CA GLN A 70 -0.89 -3.42 -18.70
C GLN A 70 -1.85 -2.83 -19.76
N LYS A 71 -1.29 -2.08 -20.72
CA LYS A 71 -2.00 -1.39 -21.79
C LYS A 71 -2.66 -2.38 -22.74
#